data_AF-A0AA96P8Y5-F1
#
_entry.id   AF-A0AA96P8Y5-F1
#
_cell.length_a   1.000
_cell.length_b   1.000
_cell.length_c   1.000
_cell.angle_alpha   90.00
_cell.angle_beta   90.00
_cell.angle_gamma   90.00
#
_symmetry.space_group_name_H-M   'P 1'
#
loop_
_entity.id
_entity.type
_entity.pdbx_description
1 polymer ?
#
loop_
_entity_poly.entity_id
_entity_poly.type
_entity_poly.pdbx_seq_one_letter_code
_entity_poly.pdbx_strand_id
1 'polypeptide(L)'
;MAFEPVAGSQSVAAFIPEFKDLVVEVMKEWKVPGLAVAIVQDLEVAFVGTYGLRDIKAGLKVTTDTQFQIMSVSKSFAATGLALLVDEQRVDWKKPVREYIPEFRLYDAVASDRVTVRDLLCHHSGLPRHDWIWLPGDLSPAQMLAALRYLEPSADIRSAFQYSNLGYLIASMVAERVSGQSWAEFTRSLTDKLDMKVTFTVEELAAATDAAVPYGMMGDICQRTKLWPISVPAAGGMSTSITSFANWLCFHLGQGAFEGQRLLSSGLIQELQKPRVHVGATGFAEYSDVHYGFGFRSHWYRGERVVWHGGGFTGTNALMMMLPDRGVGVAVLANNGMAPILAPHILANYVFDRVCGKEPVPCFDRFREQRRKFVTQYEAWLQAGKAAPTPATQQPRDLADYAGDYEHPGYGRMTITHAEGKLHWAFRGMSEPLTHQNSDTFELPEAPKSPGGLMPSRLSLSFSTGRDGDIASVAVPLDPLVKYIAFTRIAAGHA
;
A
#
# COMPACT_ATOMS: atom_id res chain seq x y z
N MET A 1 -26.55 -17.03 -15.52
CA MET A 1 -27.70 -17.03 -14.60
C MET A 1 -27.83 -15.61 -14.09
N ALA A 2 -29.03 -15.02 -14.20
CA ALA A 2 -29.30 -13.69 -13.66
C ALA A 2 -29.09 -13.72 -12.14
N PHE A 3 -28.50 -12.66 -11.59
CA PHE A 3 -28.40 -12.48 -10.15
C PHE A 3 -29.82 -12.20 -9.63
N GLU A 4 -30.38 -13.09 -8.82
CA GLU A 4 -31.69 -12.84 -8.21
C GLU A 4 -31.53 -11.83 -7.07
N PRO A 5 -32.36 -10.77 -7.01
CA PRO A 5 -32.30 -9.80 -5.93
C PRO A 5 -32.41 -10.49 -4.57
N VAL A 6 -31.47 -10.21 -3.68
CA VAL A 6 -31.44 -10.84 -2.36
C VAL A 6 -32.56 -10.28 -1.50
N ALA A 7 -33.43 -11.17 -0.99
CA ALA A 7 -34.57 -10.81 -0.17
C ALA A 7 -34.17 -9.89 1.01
N GLY A 8 -34.88 -8.77 1.16
CA GLY A 8 -34.62 -7.77 2.21
C GLY A 8 -33.51 -6.76 1.91
N SER A 9 -32.95 -6.76 0.71
CA SER A 9 -32.03 -5.70 0.25
C SER A 9 -32.81 -4.44 -0.13
N GLN A 10 -32.49 -3.29 0.48
CA GLN A 10 -33.04 -2.00 0.05
C GLN A 10 -32.35 -1.51 -1.22
N SER A 11 -33.12 -0.87 -2.11
CA SER A 11 -32.57 -0.23 -3.30
C SER A 11 -31.67 0.93 -2.90
N VAL A 12 -30.50 1.02 -3.53
CA VAL A 12 -29.56 2.13 -3.38
C VAL A 12 -30.25 3.48 -3.63
N ALA A 13 -31.16 3.54 -4.61
CA ALA A 13 -31.89 4.75 -4.96
C ALA A 13 -32.67 5.38 -3.79
N ALA A 14 -33.06 4.57 -2.79
CA ALA A 14 -33.88 5.02 -1.67
C ALA A 14 -33.12 5.92 -0.67
N PHE A 15 -31.78 5.97 -0.72
CA PHE A 15 -30.97 6.75 0.23
C PHE A 15 -29.85 7.56 -0.43
N ILE A 16 -29.85 7.69 -1.77
CA ILE A 16 -28.86 8.48 -2.49
C ILE A 16 -28.82 9.96 -2.04
N PRO A 17 -29.95 10.66 -1.80
CA PRO A 17 -29.90 12.04 -1.33
C PRO A 17 -29.08 12.19 -0.02
N GLU A 18 -29.38 11.38 0.99
CA GLU A 18 -28.69 11.40 2.28
C GLU A 18 -27.23 10.94 2.15
N PHE A 19 -26.96 9.98 1.25
CA PHE A 19 -25.59 9.57 0.95
C PHE A 19 -24.76 10.71 0.36
N LYS A 20 -25.33 11.51 -0.54
CA LYS A 20 -24.65 12.67 -1.13
C LYS A 20 -24.28 13.71 -0.08
N ASP A 21 -25.19 13.96 0.87
CA ASP A 21 -24.93 14.87 1.99
C ASP A 21 -23.79 14.35 2.87
N LEU A 22 -23.80 13.05 3.20
CA LEU A 22 -22.72 12.41 3.95
C LEU A 22 -21.37 12.51 3.22
N VAL A 23 -21.33 12.35 1.90
CA VAL A 23 -20.10 12.52 1.12
C VAL A 23 -19.53 13.92 1.31
N VAL A 24 -20.36 14.96 1.23
CA VAL A 24 -19.92 16.35 1.41
C VAL A 24 -19.41 16.59 2.84
N GLU A 25 -20.10 16.06 3.85
CA GLU A 25 -19.66 16.17 5.24
C GLU A 25 -18.32 15.47 5.49
N VAL A 26 -18.16 14.25 4.97
CA VAL A 26 -16.92 13.47 5.07
C VAL A 26 -15.78 14.19 4.37
N MET A 27 -15.99 14.72 3.16
CA MET A 27 -14.95 15.47 2.46
C MET A 27 -14.51 16.71 3.24
N LYS A 28 -15.45 17.43 3.87
CA LYS A 28 -15.16 18.60 4.69
C LYS A 28 -14.36 18.25 5.94
N GLU A 29 -14.77 17.22 6.69
CA GLU A 29 -14.10 16.82 7.94
C GLU A 29 -12.70 16.24 7.66
N TRP A 30 -12.55 15.38 6.65
CA TRP A 30 -11.25 14.76 6.31
C TRP A 30 -10.40 15.58 5.33
N LYS A 31 -10.83 16.80 4.97
CA LYS A 31 -10.14 17.72 4.05
C LYS A 31 -9.74 17.04 2.74
N VAL A 32 -10.68 16.28 2.17
CA VAL A 32 -10.51 15.58 0.89
C VAL A 32 -10.73 16.58 -0.24
N PRO A 33 -9.72 16.90 -1.06
CA PRO A 33 -9.87 17.87 -2.14
C PRO A 33 -10.84 17.40 -3.22
N GLY A 34 -10.67 16.15 -3.67
CA GLY A 34 -11.44 15.52 -4.72
C GLY A 34 -11.72 14.05 -4.40
N LEU A 35 -12.93 13.62 -4.70
CA LEU A 35 -13.42 12.28 -4.43
C LEU A 35 -14.32 11.79 -5.57
N ALA A 36 -14.18 10.52 -5.93
CA ALA A 36 -15.08 9.81 -6.81
C ALA A 36 -15.58 8.54 -6.12
N VAL A 37 -16.86 8.22 -6.27
CA VAL A 37 -17.50 7.05 -5.66
C VAL A 37 -18.40 6.35 -6.67
N ALA A 38 -18.39 5.02 -6.65
CA ALA A 38 -19.34 4.16 -7.36
C ALA A 38 -20.00 3.19 -6.40
N ILE A 39 -21.29 2.93 -6.61
CA ILE A 39 -22.05 1.90 -5.93
C ILE A 39 -22.62 0.97 -7.00
N VAL A 40 -22.33 -0.31 -6.88
CA VAL A 40 -22.91 -1.39 -7.69
C VAL A 40 -23.94 -2.13 -6.84
N GLN A 41 -25.09 -2.45 -7.43
CA GLN A 41 -26.13 -3.29 -6.84
C GLN A 41 -26.69 -4.20 -7.93
N ASP A 42 -26.81 -5.49 -7.64
CA ASP A 42 -27.37 -6.50 -8.54
C ASP A 42 -26.68 -6.52 -9.93
N LEU A 43 -25.34 -6.37 -9.92
CA LEU A 43 -24.46 -6.30 -11.09
C LEU A 43 -24.61 -5.05 -11.97
N GLU A 44 -25.41 -4.07 -11.55
CA GLU A 44 -25.58 -2.80 -12.24
C GLU A 44 -24.92 -1.65 -11.47
N VAL A 45 -24.39 -0.67 -12.21
CA VAL A 45 -23.86 0.56 -11.61
C VAL A 45 -25.03 1.46 -11.18
N ALA A 46 -25.46 1.28 -9.93
CA ALA A 46 -26.60 1.99 -9.35
C ALA A 46 -26.32 3.48 -9.10
N PHE A 47 -25.06 3.86 -8.85
CA PHE A 47 -24.68 5.25 -8.62
C PHE A 47 -23.21 5.50 -8.95
N VAL A 48 -22.92 6.64 -9.58
CA VAL A 48 -21.59 7.24 -9.68
C VAL A 48 -21.69 8.70 -9.25
N GLY A 49 -20.79 9.13 -8.36
CA GLY A 49 -20.71 10.50 -7.88
C GLY A 49 -19.28 11.02 -7.90
N THR A 50 -19.09 12.26 -8.34
CA THR A 50 -17.79 12.94 -8.39
C THR A 50 -17.88 14.29 -7.69
N TYR A 51 -16.90 14.60 -6.87
CA TYR A 51 -16.95 15.72 -5.93
C TYR A 51 -15.59 16.42 -5.85
N GLY A 52 -15.64 17.73 -5.66
CA GLY A 52 -14.44 18.54 -5.42
C GLY A 52 -13.50 18.65 -6.62
N LEU A 53 -12.20 18.78 -6.33
CA LEU A 53 -11.16 19.15 -7.27
C LEU A 53 -10.09 18.07 -7.41
N ARG A 54 -9.81 17.67 -8.65
CA ARG A 54 -8.66 16.83 -8.98
C ARG A 54 -7.35 17.62 -8.92
N ASP A 55 -7.41 18.94 -9.14
CA ASP A 55 -6.30 19.89 -8.95
C ASP A 55 -6.84 21.20 -8.34
N ILE A 56 -6.48 21.47 -7.08
CA ILE A 56 -6.80 22.71 -6.35
C ILE A 56 -6.22 23.95 -7.04
N LYS A 57 -4.95 23.88 -7.48
CA LYS A 57 -4.24 25.05 -8.03
C LYS A 57 -4.83 25.46 -9.37
N ALA A 58 -5.19 24.48 -10.20
CA ALA A 58 -5.79 24.72 -11.51
C ALA A 58 -7.33 24.86 -11.47
N GLY A 59 -7.98 24.61 -10.32
CA GLY A 59 -9.43 24.65 -10.18
C GLY A 59 -10.16 23.56 -11.00
N LEU A 60 -9.48 22.45 -11.30
CA LEU A 60 -10.02 21.37 -12.13
C LEU A 60 -10.86 20.41 -11.29
N LYS A 61 -12.10 20.16 -11.72
CA LYS A 61 -13.04 19.27 -11.04
C LYS A 61 -12.68 17.81 -11.25
N VAL A 62 -13.05 16.97 -10.27
CA VAL A 62 -13.09 15.52 -10.47
C VAL A 62 -14.20 15.17 -11.47
N THR A 63 -13.88 14.33 -12.44
CA THR A 63 -14.82 13.77 -13.42
C THR A 63 -14.94 12.25 -13.22
N THR A 64 -15.87 11.64 -13.94
CA THR A 64 -16.05 10.18 -13.95
C THR A 64 -14.85 9.43 -14.53
N ASP A 65 -14.03 10.12 -15.33
CA ASP A 65 -12.86 9.59 -16.02
C ASP A 65 -11.53 9.98 -15.37
N THR A 66 -11.57 10.79 -14.29
CA THR A 66 -10.37 11.16 -13.53
C THR A 66 -9.64 9.92 -13.05
N GLN A 67 -8.37 9.81 -13.45
CA GLN A 67 -7.46 8.76 -13.07
C GLN A 67 -6.91 9.01 -11.67
N PHE A 68 -7.10 8.04 -10.79
CA PHE A 68 -6.54 8.01 -9.44
C PHE A 68 -5.62 6.80 -9.29
N GLN A 69 -4.48 6.98 -8.63
CA GLN A 69 -3.62 5.88 -8.24
C GLN A 69 -4.31 5.05 -7.15
N ILE A 70 -4.59 3.77 -7.43
CA ILE A 70 -5.38 2.91 -6.52
C ILE A 70 -4.52 2.15 -5.49
N MET A 71 -3.20 2.34 -5.52
CA MET A 71 -2.25 1.77 -4.58
C MET A 71 -2.53 0.28 -4.34
N SER A 72 -2.54 -0.18 -3.09
CA SER A 72 -2.62 -1.60 -2.79
C SER A 72 -3.88 -2.34 -3.25
N VAL A 73 -4.90 -1.65 -3.77
CA VAL A 73 -5.98 -2.29 -4.53
C VAL A 73 -5.44 -3.01 -5.78
N SER A 74 -4.32 -2.57 -6.37
CA SER A 74 -3.62 -3.27 -7.47
C SER A 74 -3.34 -4.74 -7.18
N LYS A 75 -3.22 -5.13 -5.89
CA LYS A 75 -3.04 -6.52 -5.48
C LYS A 75 -4.21 -7.42 -5.88
N SER A 76 -5.43 -6.87 -5.90
CA SER A 76 -6.59 -7.61 -6.39
C SER A 76 -6.46 -7.96 -7.87
N PHE A 77 -5.93 -7.05 -8.69
CA PHE A 77 -5.63 -7.31 -10.11
C PHE A 77 -4.52 -8.35 -10.26
N ALA A 78 -3.44 -8.24 -9.48
CA ALA A 78 -2.35 -9.23 -9.43
C ALA A 78 -2.82 -10.64 -9.13
N ALA A 79 -3.63 -10.78 -8.08
CA ALA A 79 -4.17 -12.07 -7.69
C ALA A 79 -5.15 -12.62 -8.73
N THR A 80 -6.07 -11.80 -9.25
CA THR A 80 -7.01 -12.20 -10.30
C THR A 80 -6.31 -12.58 -11.60
N GLY A 81 -5.30 -11.83 -12.02
CA GLY A 81 -4.50 -12.15 -13.21
C GLY A 81 -3.83 -13.51 -13.07
N LEU A 82 -3.15 -13.78 -11.96
CA LEU A 82 -2.58 -15.11 -11.71
C LEU A 82 -3.67 -16.20 -11.65
N ALA A 83 -4.88 -15.90 -11.17
CA ALA A 83 -5.98 -16.85 -11.18
C ALA A 83 -6.38 -17.28 -12.60
N LEU A 84 -6.30 -16.39 -13.60
CA LEU A 84 -6.51 -16.78 -15.01
C LEU A 84 -5.50 -17.86 -15.43
N LEU A 85 -4.22 -17.70 -15.07
CA LEU A 85 -3.20 -18.70 -15.37
C LEU A 85 -3.43 -20.02 -14.62
N VAL A 86 -4.08 -19.98 -13.46
CA VAL A 86 -4.51 -21.19 -12.75
C VAL A 86 -5.71 -21.85 -13.41
N ASP A 87 -6.68 -21.07 -13.91
CA ASP A 87 -7.82 -21.59 -14.69
C ASP A 87 -7.32 -22.28 -15.97
N GLU A 88 -6.26 -21.74 -16.58
CA GLU A 88 -5.53 -22.31 -17.72
C GLU A 88 -4.60 -23.49 -17.35
N GLN A 89 -4.51 -23.88 -16.06
CA GLN A 89 -3.63 -24.93 -15.54
C GLN A 89 -2.13 -24.69 -15.77
N ARG A 90 -1.72 -23.44 -15.99
CA ARG A 90 -0.31 -23.03 -16.22
C ARG A 90 0.40 -22.65 -14.92
N VAL A 91 -0.36 -22.25 -13.91
CA VAL A 91 0.11 -22.01 -12.55
C VAL A 91 -0.67 -22.90 -11.58
N ASP A 92 0.00 -23.36 -10.53
CA ASP A 92 -0.60 -23.93 -9.33
C ASP A 92 -0.17 -23.10 -8.11
N TRP A 93 -1.14 -22.59 -7.37
CA TRP A 93 -0.95 -21.83 -6.14
C TRP A 93 -0.10 -22.53 -5.09
N LYS A 94 -0.11 -23.86 -5.07
CA LYS A 94 0.55 -24.69 -4.05
C LYS A 94 1.97 -25.06 -4.46
N LYS A 95 2.40 -24.77 -5.69
CA LYS A 95 3.77 -25.03 -6.12
C LYS A 95 4.73 -23.98 -5.54
N PRO A 96 5.95 -24.40 -5.16
CA PRO A 96 7.01 -23.47 -4.79
C PRO A 96 7.27 -22.44 -5.88
N VAL A 97 7.52 -21.20 -5.49
CA VAL A 97 7.83 -20.09 -6.42
C VAL A 97 9.03 -20.42 -7.31
N ARG A 98 9.99 -21.18 -6.76
CA ARG A 98 11.20 -21.61 -7.46
C ARG A 98 10.96 -22.51 -8.67
N GLU A 99 9.81 -23.14 -8.79
CA GLU A 99 9.45 -23.86 -10.01
C GLU A 99 9.23 -22.92 -11.20
N TYR A 100 8.83 -21.67 -10.93
CA TYR A 100 8.59 -20.65 -11.96
C TYR A 100 9.76 -19.66 -12.09
N ILE A 101 10.46 -19.40 -10.98
CA ILE A 101 11.60 -18.48 -10.90
C ILE A 101 12.77 -19.23 -10.23
N PRO A 102 13.55 -20.04 -10.98
CA PRO A 102 14.61 -20.89 -10.43
C PRO A 102 15.67 -20.16 -9.59
N GLU A 103 15.89 -18.87 -9.86
CA GLU A 103 16.81 -17.99 -9.16
C GLU A 103 16.23 -17.33 -7.89
N PHE A 104 14.94 -17.53 -7.58
CA PHE A 104 14.29 -16.99 -6.37
C PHE A 104 14.94 -17.53 -5.10
N ARG A 105 15.38 -16.62 -4.23
CA ARG A 105 15.98 -16.92 -2.93
C ARG A 105 15.49 -15.90 -1.91
N LEU A 106 15.14 -16.38 -0.72
CA LEU A 106 14.96 -15.60 0.49
C LEU A 106 16.17 -15.78 1.39
N TYR A 107 16.27 -14.96 2.44
CA TYR A 107 17.31 -15.10 3.45
C TYR A 107 17.31 -16.49 4.10
N ASP A 108 16.12 -17.01 4.43
CA ASP A 108 15.97 -18.36 4.95
C ASP A 108 15.92 -19.40 3.81
N ALA A 109 16.73 -20.46 3.95
CA ALA A 109 16.85 -21.51 2.94
C ALA A 109 15.57 -22.36 2.85
N VAL A 110 14.90 -22.62 3.99
CA VAL A 110 13.65 -23.39 3.99
C VAL A 110 12.54 -22.60 3.29
N ALA A 111 12.42 -21.31 3.57
CA ALA A 111 11.48 -20.41 2.92
C ALA A 111 11.80 -20.28 1.42
N SER A 112 13.08 -20.19 1.04
CA SER A 112 13.49 -20.19 -0.37
C SER A 112 12.91 -21.38 -1.14
N ASP A 113 12.93 -22.57 -0.54
CA ASP A 113 12.51 -23.79 -1.22
C ASP A 113 11.01 -24.09 -1.09
N ARG A 114 10.33 -23.52 -0.08
CA ARG A 114 8.95 -23.90 0.27
C ARG A 114 7.91 -22.80 0.12
N VAL A 115 8.29 -21.53 0.00
CA VAL A 115 7.34 -20.44 -0.27
C VAL A 115 6.66 -20.71 -1.61
N THR A 116 5.34 -20.74 -1.58
CA THR A 116 4.48 -20.97 -2.75
C THR A 116 3.86 -19.66 -3.23
N VAL A 117 3.29 -19.67 -4.44
CA VAL A 117 2.54 -18.51 -4.96
C VAL A 117 1.40 -18.11 -4.01
N ARG A 118 0.73 -19.11 -3.40
CA ARG A 118 -0.27 -18.90 -2.33
C ARG A 118 0.31 -18.08 -1.18
N ASP A 119 1.47 -18.47 -0.66
CA ASP A 119 2.08 -17.81 0.50
C ASP A 119 2.42 -16.35 0.20
N LEU A 120 2.85 -16.04 -1.03
CA LEU A 120 3.06 -14.66 -1.47
C LEU A 120 1.76 -13.85 -1.50
N LEU A 121 0.71 -14.39 -2.12
CA LEU A 121 -0.56 -13.69 -2.30
C LEU A 121 -1.32 -13.45 -0.99
N CYS A 122 -1.13 -14.32 0.01
CA CYS A 122 -1.75 -14.15 1.34
C CYS A 122 -0.80 -13.62 2.42
N HIS A 123 0.35 -13.04 2.07
CA HIS A 123 1.29 -12.39 3.00
C HIS A 123 1.79 -13.32 4.12
N HIS A 124 2.20 -14.53 3.74
CA HIS A 124 2.50 -15.62 4.68
C HIS A 124 3.89 -16.25 4.46
N SER A 125 4.82 -15.47 3.89
CA SER A 125 6.18 -15.91 3.58
C SER A 125 7.16 -15.85 4.75
N GLY A 126 6.84 -15.11 5.83
CA GLY A 126 7.77 -14.80 6.92
C GLY A 126 8.68 -13.59 6.67
N LEU A 127 8.53 -12.95 5.50
CA LEU A 127 9.25 -11.73 5.14
C LEU A 127 8.38 -10.50 5.45
N PRO A 128 8.86 -9.54 6.27
CA PRO A 128 8.15 -8.29 6.54
C PRO A 128 8.22 -7.34 5.33
N ARG A 129 7.97 -6.05 5.56
CA ARG A 129 7.72 -5.08 4.50
C ARG A 129 8.96 -4.78 3.68
N HIS A 130 10.09 -4.50 4.34
CA HIS A 130 11.33 -4.00 3.75
C HIS A 130 11.08 -2.91 2.70
N ASP A 131 10.24 -1.91 3.03
CA ASP A 131 9.72 -0.97 2.02
C ASP A 131 10.81 -0.13 1.34
N TRP A 132 11.96 0.06 1.99
CA TRP A 132 13.16 0.69 1.43
C TRP A 132 13.81 -0.07 0.27
N ILE A 133 13.37 -1.27 -0.05
CA ILE A 133 13.84 -1.99 -1.24
C ILE A 133 13.18 -1.43 -2.50
N TRP A 134 11.88 -1.12 -2.44
CA TRP A 134 11.16 -0.59 -3.58
C TRP A 134 11.04 0.95 -3.56
N LEU A 135 11.13 1.60 -2.39
CA LEU A 135 11.24 3.06 -2.28
C LEU A 135 12.70 3.53 -2.37
N PRO A 136 12.99 4.68 -3.01
CA PRO A 136 12.07 5.65 -3.62
C PRO A 136 11.63 5.32 -5.06
N GLY A 137 11.90 4.13 -5.58
CA GLY A 137 11.56 3.71 -6.95
C GLY A 137 12.76 3.66 -7.91
N ASP A 138 13.96 3.50 -7.37
CA ASP A 138 15.26 3.51 -8.05
C ASP A 138 15.84 2.11 -8.34
N LEU A 139 15.22 1.04 -7.85
CA LEU A 139 15.60 -0.34 -8.17
C LEU A 139 14.67 -0.96 -9.20
N SER A 140 15.25 -1.74 -10.12
CA SER A 140 14.52 -2.59 -11.05
C SER A 140 13.94 -3.85 -10.37
N PRO A 141 12.90 -4.49 -10.94
CA PRO A 141 12.41 -5.80 -10.49
C PRO A 141 13.50 -6.86 -10.29
N ALA A 142 14.49 -6.92 -11.19
CA ALA A 142 15.60 -7.87 -11.10
C ALA A 142 16.52 -7.59 -9.89
N GLN A 143 16.84 -6.31 -9.63
CA GLN A 143 17.61 -5.92 -8.45
C GLN A 143 16.84 -6.22 -7.16
N MET A 144 15.54 -5.95 -7.13
CA MET A 144 14.70 -6.28 -5.97
C MET A 144 14.60 -7.79 -5.72
N LEU A 145 14.45 -8.61 -6.77
CA LEU A 145 14.50 -10.08 -6.66
C LEU A 145 15.85 -10.55 -6.10
N ALA A 146 16.97 -9.98 -6.57
CA ALA A 146 18.30 -10.32 -6.07
C ALA A 146 18.47 -9.96 -4.59
N ALA A 147 17.93 -8.81 -4.17
CA ALA A 147 18.02 -8.32 -2.79
C ALA A 147 17.34 -9.23 -1.77
N LEU A 148 16.29 -9.97 -2.15
CA LEU A 148 15.48 -10.80 -1.23
C LEU A 148 16.28 -11.79 -0.39
N ARG A 149 17.40 -12.31 -0.90
CA ARG A 149 18.25 -13.25 -0.17
C ARG A 149 19.02 -12.64 1.00
N TYR A 150 18.98 -11.32 1.13
CA TYR A 150 19.68 -10.56 2.16
C TYR A 150 18.71 -9.89 3.15
N LEU A 151 17.40 -10.11 3.02
CA LEU A 151 16.39 -9.47 3.85
C LEU A 151 15.98 -10.39 5.00
N GLU A 152 16.29 -10.01 6.22
CA GLU A 152 16.00 -10.81 7.41
C GLU A 152 14.49 -11.08 7.56
N PRO A 153 14.07 -12.33 7.83
CA PRO A 153 12.69 -12.60 8.21
C PRO A 153 12.44 -12.12 9.64
N SER A 154 11.17 -11.91 9.98
CA SER A 154 10.76 -11.64 11.38
C SER A 154 9.79 -12.68 11.93
N ALA A 155 9.44 -13.68 11.11
CA ALA A 155 8.64 -14.83 11.49
C ALA A 155 9.00 -16.02 10.60
N ASP A 156 8.72 -17.24 11.07
CA ASP A 156 8.86 -18.45 10.24
C ASP A 156 7.82 -18.45 9.11
N ILE A 157 8.13 -19.13 8.00
CA ILE A 157 7.18 -19.35 6.90
C ILE A 157 5.84 -19.87 7.45
N ARG A 158 4.74 -19.23 7.04
CA ARG A 158 3.35 -19.56 7.44
C ARG A 158 3.02 -19.47 8.93
N SER A 159 3.84 -18.79 9.73
CA SER A 159 3.57 -18.62 11.16
C SER A 159 2.79 -17.35 11.50
N ALA A 160 2.90 -16.28 10.70
CA ALA A 160 2.27 -15.00 10.96
C ALA A 160 1.95 -14.23 9.67
N PHE A 161 0.87 -13.45 9.69
CA PHE A 161 0.56 -12.48 8.65
C PHE A 161 1.60 -11.35 8.64
N GLN A 162 2.28 -11.16 7.50
CA GLN A 162 3.27 -10.11 7.31
C GLN A 162 3.09 -9.47 5.94
N TYR A 163 2.40 -8.33 5.93
CA TYR A 163 2.11 -7.62 4.69
C TYR A 163 3.41 -7.27 3.96
N SER A 164 3.57 -7.74 2.72
CA SER A 164 4.78 -7.51 1.93
C SER A 164 4.43 -7.11 0.50
N ASN A 165 4.92 -5.94 0.08
CA ASN A 165 4.80 -5.50 -1.31
C ASN A 165 5.72 -6.33 -2.23
N LEU A 166 6.88 -6.74 -1.71
CA LEU A 166 7.84 -7.58 -2.44
C LEU A 166 7.26 -8.96 -2.76
N GLY A 167 6.38 -9.51 -1.91
CA GLY A 167 5.66 -10.74 -2.25
C GLY A 167 4.83 -10.61 -3.52
N TYR A 168 4.18 -9.47 -3.72
CA TYR A 168 3.39 -9.19 -4.93
C TYR A 168 4.26 -8.87 -6.16
N LEU A 169 5.46 -8.31 -5.97
CA LEU A 169 6.47 -8.22 -7.04
C LEU A 169 6.78 -9.62 -7.58
N ILE A 170 7.09 -10.56 -6.69
CA ILE A 170 7.45 -11.92 -7.11
C ILE A 170 6.26 -12.64 -7.73
N ALA A 171 5.05 -12.45 -7.18
CA ALA A 171 3.83 -12.99 -7.76
C ALA A 171 3.62 -12.48 -9.20
N SER A 172 3.81 -11.18 -9.47
CA SER A 172 3.72 -10.68 -10.84
C SER A 172 4.82 -11.22 -11.75
N MET A 173 6.05 -11.40 -11.25
CA MET A 173 7.12 -12.03 -12.02
C MET A 173 6.79 -13.49 -12.38
N VAL A 174 6.09 -14.23 -11.53
CA VAL A 174 5.57 -15.57 -11.88
C VAL A 174 4.61 -15.47 -13.05
N ALA A 175 3.68 -14.51 -13.02
CA ALA A 175 2.75 -14.28 -14.14
C ALA A 175 3.50 -13.94 -15.42
N GLU A 176 4.53 -13.09 -15.36
CA GLU A 176 5.36 -12.73 -16.52
C GLU A 176 6.10 -13.94 -17.11
N ARG A 177 6.77 -14.73 -16.26
CA ARG A 177 7.51 -15.92 -16.70
C ARG A 177 6.62 -16.96 -17.35
N VAL A 178 5.42 -17.15 -16.82
CA VAL A 178 4.48 -18.16 -17.33
C VAL A 178 3.73 -17.65 -18.55
N SER A 179 3.29 -16.39 -18.57
CA SER A 179 2.53 -15.80 -19.67
C SER A 179 3.38 -15.46 -20.89
N GLY A 180 4.65 -15.08 -20.69
CA GLY A 180 5.51 -14.49 -21.71
C GLY A 180 5.24 -13.01 -21.99
N GLN A 181 4.34 -12.38 -21.22
CA GLN A 181 3.97 -10.97 -21.33
C GLN A 181 4.48 -10.19 -20.12
N SER A 182 4.69 -8.87 -20.25
CA SER A 182 4.90 -8.04 -19.07
C SER A 182 3.65 -8.04 -18.18
N TRP A 183 3.82 -7.77 -16.89
CA TRP A 183 2.70 -7.67 -15.94
C TRP A 183 1.64 -6.67 -16.42
N ALA A 184 2.08 -5.53 -16.96
CA ALA A 184 1.19 -4.49 -17.46
C ALA A 184 0.37 -4.96 -18.66
N GLU A 185 0.99 -5.61 -19.65
CA GLU A 185 0.28 -6.13 -20.83
C GLU A 185 -0.68 -7.27 -20.47
N PHE A 186 -0.23 -8.19 -19.63
CA PHE A 186 -1.05 -9.30 -19.17
C PHE A 186 -2.30 -8.80 -18.43
N THR A 187 -2.12 -7.87 -17.50
CA THR A 187 -3.24 -7.24 -16.78
C THR A 187 -4.15 -6.46 -17.72
N ARG A 188 -3.57 -5.72 -18.66
CA ARG A 188 -4.33 -4.94 -19.65
C ARG A 188 -5.25 -5.83 -20.47
N SER A 189 -4.80 -7.03 -20.85
CA SER A 189 -5.62 -8.00 -21.58
C SER A 189 -6.89 -8.45 -20.84
N LEU A 190 -6.88 -8.40 -19.50
CA LEU A 190 -8.06 -8.64 -18.66
C LEU A 190 -8.90 -7.36 -18.55
N THR A 191 -8.28 -6.24 -18.21
CA THR A 191 -9.00 -4.97 -17.98
C THR A 191 -9.69 -4.46 -19.23
N ASP A 192 -9.13 -4.68 -20.42
CA ASP A 192 -9.75 -4.32 -21.69
C ASP A 192 -11.07 -5.07 -21.92
N LYS A 193 -11.16 -6.34 -21.49
CA LYS A 193 -12.41 -7.13 -21.55
C LYS A 193 -13.47 -6.66 -20.54
N LEU A 194 -13.07 -5.80 -19.59
CA LEU A 194 -13.92 -5.19 -18.58
C LEU A 194 -14.20 -3.72 -18.89
N ASP A 195 -13.82 -3.23 -20.08
CA ASP A 195 -13.88 -1.81 -20.46
C ASP A 195 -13.22 -0.88 -19.42
N MET A 196 -12.05 -1.31 -18.94
CA MET A 196 -11.31 -0.58 -17.90
C MET A 196 -10.08 0.11 -18.47
N LYS A 197 -10.06 1.44 -18.37
CA LYS A 197 -8.86 2.25 -18.66
C LYS A 197 -7.95 2.27 -17.45
N VAL A 198 -6.77 1.68 -17.60
CA VAL A 198 -5.76 1.58 -16.54
C VAL A 198 -4.40 2.08 -16.99
N THR A 199 -3.65 2.66 -16.06
CA THR A 199 -2.21 2.92 -16.20
C THR A 199 -1.43 2.17 -15.12
N PHE A 200 -0.11 2.01 -15.29
CA PHE A 200 0.74 1.18 -14.43
C PHE A 200 1.94 1.93 -13.85
N THR A 201 2.22 3.14 -14.36
CA THR A 201 3.35 3.98 -13.96
C THR A 201 2.91 5.40 -13.61
N VAL A 202 3.75 6.12 -12.88
CA VAL A 202 3.48 7.52 -12.53
C VAL A 202 3.66 8.44 -13.73
N GLU A 203 4.50 8.06 -14.68
CA GLU A 203 4.71 8.76 -15.95
C GLU A 203 3.45 8.69 -16.82
N GLU A 204 2.85 7.49 -16.95
CA GLU A 204 1.56 7.32 -17.65
C GLU A 204 0.43 8.10 -16.95
N LEU A 205 0.36 8.07 -15.61
CA LEU A 205 -0.61 8.85 -14.87
C LEU A 205 -0.41 10.36 -15.07
N ALA A 206 0.83 10.85 -15.03
CA ALA A 206 1.15 12.26 -15.24
C ALA A 206 0.86 12.73 -16.67
N ALA A 207 0.95 11.82 -17.65
CA ALA A 207 0.62 12.09 -19.05
C ALA A 207 -0.88 12.04 -19.34
N ALA A 208 -1.71 11.48 -18.44
CA ALA A 208 -3.15 11.42 -18.62
C ALA A 208 -3.77 12.83 -18.57
N THR A 209 -4.71 13.10 -19.50
CA THR A 209 -5.41 14.39 -19.60
C THR A 209 -6.29 14.70 -18.39
N ASP A 210 -6.78 13.66 -17.73
CA ASP A 210 -7.65 13.72 -16.56
C ASP A 210 -7.02 12.95 -15.39
N ALA A 211 -5.95 13.48 -14.82
CA ALA A 211 -5.26 12.88 -13.68
C ALA A 211 -5.51 13.67 -12.39
N ALA A 212 -5.68 12.95 -11.27
CA ALA A 212 -5.74 13.55 -9.96
C ALA A 212 -4.35 13.95 -9.44
N VAL A 213 -4.20 15.20 -9.01
CA VAL A 213 -3.01 15.68 -8.30
C VAL A 213 -3.05 15.16 -6.86
N PRO A 214 -1.95 14.60 -6.33
CA PRO A 214 -1.94 14.05 -4.99
C PRO A 214 -1.79 15.13 -3.89
N TYR A 215 -2.56 15.01 -2.80
CA TYR A 215 -2.52 15.92 -1.65
C TYR A 215 -2.31 15.17 -0.33
N GLY A 216 -1.17 15.35 0.33
CA GLY A 216 -0.92 14.67 1.60
C GLY A 216 -1.38 15.49 2.80
N MET A 217 -1.83 14.80 3.85
CA MET A 217 -2.12 15.39 5.14
C MET A 217 -0.87 15.45 6.02
N MET A 218 -0.70 16.57 6.72
CA MET A 218 0.27 16.77 7.77
C MET A 218 -0.45 17.35 8.99
N GLY A 219 -0.70 16.53 10.00
CA GLY A 219 -1.66 16.87 11.05
C GLY A 219 -3.03 17.16 10.45
N ASP A 220 -3.53 18.38 10.65
CA ASP A 220 -4.78 18.87 10.08
C ASP A 220 -4.60 19.60 8.73
N ILE A 221 -3.38 19.75 8.20
CA ILE A 221 -3.13 20.52 6.97
C ILE A 221 -3.10 19.60 5.76
N CYS A 222 -3.91 19.91 4.74
CA CYS A 222 -3.91 19.23 3.44
C CYS A 222 -3.16 20.10 2.43
N GLN A 223 -2.12 19.57 1.80
CA GLN A 223 -1.35 20.31 0.79
C GLN A 223 -0.79 19.36 -0.28
N ARG A 224 -0.47 19.92 -1.45
CA ARG A 224 0.02 19.16 -2.60
C ARG A 224 1.29 18.38 -2.21
N THR A 225 1.37 17.13 -2.64
CA THR A 225 2.55 16.28 -2.44
C THR A 225 3.11 15.79 -3.78
N LYS A 226 4.27 15.14 -3.73
CA LYS A 226 4.92 14.52 -4.89
C LYS A 226 4.20 13.21 -5.22
N LEU A 227 4.01 12.96 -6.51
CA LEU A 227 3.67 11.64 -7.02
C LEU A 227 4.97 10.81 -7.07
N TRP A 228 5.09 9.80 -6.20
CA TRP A 228 6.29 8.98 -6.12
C TRP A 228 6.21 7.77 -7.05
N PRO A 229 7.29 7.43 -7.77
CA PRO A 229 7.36 6.20 -8.55
C PRO A 229 7.10 4.97 -7.68
N ILE A 230 6.27 4.05 -8.19
CA ILE A 230 6.00 2.76 -7.55
C ILE A 230 6.62 1.67 -8.42
N SER A 231 7.83 1.25 -8.08
CA SER A 231 8.61 0.23 -8.82
C SER A 231 8.07 -1.20 -8.68
N VAL A 232 6.99 -1.39 -7.92
CA VAL A 232 6.25 -2.65 -7.81
C VAL A 232 4.79 -2.44 -8.25
N PRO A 233 4.50 -2.33 -9.56
CA PRO A 233 3.17 -1.97 -10.05
C PRO A 233 2.04 -2.91 -9.58
N ALA A 234 2.31 -4.22 -9.53
CA ALA A 234 1.37 -5.23 -9.04
C ALA A 234 0.99 -5.05 -7.56
N ALA A 235 1.85 -4.39 -6.77
CA ALA A 235 1.58 -4.10 -5.36
C ALA A 235 0.90 -2.74 -5.16
N GLY A 236 1.05 -1.79 -6.08
CA GLY A 236 0.34 -0.51 -5.98
C GLY A 236 0.59 0.58 -7.01
N GLY A 237 1.11 0.25 -8.20
CA GLY A 237 1.38 1.24 -9.23
C GLY A 237 0.19 1.56 -10.15
N MET A 238 -0.89 0.79 -10.08
CA MET A 238 -2.01 0.99 -11.02
C MET A 238 -2.79 2.27 -10.72
N SER A 239 -3.31 2.88 -11.78
CA SER A 239 -4.33 3.93 -11.71
C SER A 239 -5.52 3.59 -12.59
N THR A 240 -6.71 4.06 -12.22
CA THR A 240 -7.96 3.89 -12.98
C THR A 240 -8.93 5.03 -12.66
N SER A 241 -9.99 5.16 -13.45
CA SER A 241 -11.15 6.01 -13.12
C SER A 241 -12.20 5.27 -12.32
N ILE A 242 -13.14 6.01 -11.73
CA ILE A 242 -14.23 5.42 -10.94
C ILE A 242 -15.21 4.63 -11.81
N THR A 243 -15.47 5.08 -13.04
CA THR A 243 -16.37 4.37 -13.98
C THR A 243 -15.77 3.03 -14.37
N SER A 244 -14.50 3.00 -14.79
CA SER A 244 -13.80 1.75 -15.07
C SER A 244 -13.74 0.88 -13.82
N PHE A 245 -13.51 1.46 -12.64
CA PHE A 245 -13.41 0.67 -11.42
C PHE A 245 -14.76 0.07 -10.96
N ALA A 246 -15.89 0.64 -11.35
CA ALA A 246 -17.21 0.03 -11.15
C ALA A 246 -17.35 -1.30 -11.90
N ASN A 247 -16.78 -1.42 -13.11
CA ASN A 247 -16.77 -2.67 -13.87
C ASN A 247 -15.99 -3.78 -13.17
N TRP A 248 -14.91 -3.43 -12.46
CA TRP A 248 -14.18 -4.38 -11.60
C TRP A 248 -15.04 -4.93 -10.46
N LEU A 249 -15.87 -4.08 -9.85
CA LEU A 249 -16.85 -4.52 -8.85
C LEU A 249 -17.87 -5.47 -9.47
N CYS A 250 -18.46 -5.11 -10.62
CA CYS A 250 -19.41 -5.96 -11.33
C CYS A 250 -18.80 -7.33 -11.68
N PHE A 251 -17.56 -7.37 -12.14
CA PHE A 251 -16.84 -8.61 -12.45
C PHE A 251 -16.70 -9.54 -11.23
N HIS A 252 -16.29 -8.99 -10.08
CA HIS A 252 -16.14 -9.78 -8.85
C HIS A 252 -17.47 -10.20 -8.23
N LEU A 253 -18.47 -9.31 -8.21
CA LEU A 253 -19.83 -9.62 -7.75
C LEU A 253 -20.51 -10.64 -8.67
N GLY A 254 -20.28 -10.53 -9.98
CA GLY A 254 -20.75 -11.45 -11.02
C GLY A 254 -20.04 -12.80 -11.04
N GLN A 255 -19.21 -13.08 -10.03
CA GLN A 255 -18.49 -14.35 -9.87
C GLN A 255 -17.68 -14.70 -11.12
N GLY A 256 -16.97 -13.72 -11.68
CA GLY A 256 -16.08 -13.89 -12.81
C GLY A 256 -16.74 -13.76 -14.17
N ALA A 257 -18.03 -13.36 -14.20
CA ALA A 257 -18.73 -12.97 -15.40
C ALA A 257 -18.87 -11.44 -15.48
N PHE A 258 -18.78 -10.90 -16.68
CA PHE A 258 -18.99 -9.49 -17.00
C PHE A 258 -19.73 -9.41 -18.35
N GLU A 259 -20.81 -8.63 -18.41
CA GLU A 259 -21.63 -8.45 -19.63
C GLU A 259 -22.02 -9.76 -20.36
N GLY A 260 -22.33 -10.80 -19.58
CA GLY A 260 -22.72 -12.11 -20.12
C GLY A 260 -21.55 -13.02 -20.54
N GLN A 261 -20.31 -12.52 -20.56
CA GLN A 261 -19.12 -13.33 -20.80
C GLN A 261 -18.48 -13.78 -19.48
N ARG A 262 -18.17 -15.08 -19.36
CA ARG A 262 -17.37 -15.61 -18.26
C ARG A 262 -15.88 -15.48 -18.59
N LEU A 263 -15.16 -14.70 -17.80
CA LEU A 263 -13.71 -14.50 -17.94
C LEU A 263 -12.90 -15.29 -16.91
N LEU A 264 -13.49 -15.62 -15.75
CA LEU A 264 -12.88 -16.45 -14.73
C LEU A 264 -13.94 -17.39 -14.12
N SER A 265 -13.54 -18.61 -13.75
CA SER A 265 -14.44 -19.53 -13.06
C SER A 265 -14.89 -18.98 -11.69
N SER A 266 -16.15 -19.21 -11.32
CA SER A 266 -16.71 -18.74 -10.05
C SER A 266 -15.97 -19.33 -8.84
N GLY A 267 -15.51 -20.57 -8.94
CA GLY A 267 -14.68 -21.22 -7.92
C GLY A 267 -13.38 -20.47 -7.66
N LEU A 268 -12.73 -19.93 -8.71
CA LEU A 268 -11.51 -19.14 -8.53
C LEU A 268 -11.79 -17.77 -7.93
N ILE A 269 -12.90 -17.11 -8.27
CA ILE A 269 -13.31 -15.88 -7.57
C ILE A 269 -13.52 -16.14 -6.08
N GLN A 270 -14.17 -17.24 -5.71
CA GLN A 270 -14.34 -17.62 -4.32
C GLN A 270 -13.01 -17.91 -3.63
N GLU A 271 -12.08 -18.61 -4.30
CA GLU A 271 -10.75 -18.88 -3.75
C GLU A 271 -9.88 -17.62 -3.59
N LEU A 272 -10.07 -16.59 -4.43
CA LEU A 272 -9.41 -15.28 -4.24
C LEU A 272 -9.90 -14.59 -2.95
N GLN A 273 -11.21 -14.64 -2.71
CA GLN A 273 -11.88 -13.92 -1.62
C GLN A 273 -11.94 -14.69 -0.30
N LYS A 274 -11.53 -15.97 -0.30
CA LYS A 274 -11.57 -16.86 0.86
C LYS A 274 -10.67 -16.33 1.99
N PRO A 275 -11.15 -16.26 3.25
CA PRO A 275 -10.29 -15.96 4.39
C PRO A 275 -9.23 -17.07 4.55
N ARG A 276 -7.95 -16.70 4.64
CA ARG A 276 -6.84 -17.67 4.80
C ARG A 276 -5.98 -17.41 6.01
N VAL A 277 -5.52 -16.16 6.17
CA VAL A 277 -4.59 -15.78 7.23
C VAL A 277 -5.26 -14.76 8.13
N HIS A 278 -5.25 -14.99 9.44
CA HIS A 278 -5.74 -14.02 10.42
C HIS A 278 -4.81 -12.80 10.44
N VAL A 279 -5.40 -11.60 10.37
CA VAL A 279 -4.66 -10.34 10.39
C VAL A 279 -4.73 -9.69 11.76
N GLY A 280 -5.89 -9.73 12.41
CA GLY A 280 -6.11 -9.13 13.72
C GLY A 280 -7.55 -8.71 13.96
N ALA A 281 -7.83 -8.34 15.22
CA ALA A 281 -9.11 -7.81 15.66
C ALA A 281 -9.32 -6.36 15.17
N THR A 282 -10.57 -6.00 14.91
CA THR A 282 -10.99 -4.66 14.47
C THR A 282 -11.24 -3.67 15.61
N GLY A 283 -11.45 -4.18 16.83
CA GLY A 283 -11.75 -3.39 18.02
C GLY A 283 -13.19 -2.86 18.10
N PHE A 284 -14.07 -3.24 17.18
CA PHE A 284 -15.47 -2.80 17.13
C PHE A 284 -16.43 -3.99 17.16
N ALA A 285 -17.45 -3.94 18.01
CA ALA A 285 -18.34 -5.07 18.27
C ALA A 285 -19.16 -5.51 17.05
N GLU A 286 -19.40 -4.59 16.12
CA GLU A 286 -20.10 -4.86 14.87
C GLU A 286 -19.24 -5.53 13.79
N TYR A 287 -17.94 -5.74 14.06
CA TYR A 287 -16.99 -6.38 13.17
C TYR A 287 -16.45 -7.67 13.77
N SER A 288 -16.26 -8.70 12.94
CA SER A 288 -15.36 -9.80 13.28
C SER A 288 -13.89 -9.42 13.07
N ASP A 289 -13.00 -10.33 13.44
CA ASP A 289 -11.59 -10.28 13.06
C ASP A 289 -11.40 -10.25 11.54
N VAL A 290 -10.36 -9.53 11.11
CA VAL A 290 -9.97 -9.40 9.72
C VAL A 290 -9.08 -10.58 9.33
N HIS A 291 -9.36 -11.13 8.16
CA HIS A 291 -8.56 -12.15 7.52
C HIS A 291 -8.09 -11.65 6.15
N TYR A 292 -7.03 -12.26 5.61
CA TYR A 292 -6.50 -11.99 4.29
C TYR A 292 -6.60 -13.24 3.40
N GLY A 293 -7.04 -13.03 2.16
CA GLY A 293 -7.12 -14.00 1.07
C GLY A 293 -6.03 -13.74 0.03
N PHE A 294 -6.37 -13.79 -1.26
CA PHE A 294 -5.44 -13.44 -2.34
C PHE A 294 -5.77 -12.07 -2.90
N GLY A 295 -5.09 -11.04 -2.41
CA GLY A 295 -5.31 -9.66 -2.85
C GLY A 295 -6.57 -9.02 -2.25
N PHE A 296 -7.25 -9.72 -1.34
CA PHE A 296 -8.45 -9.28 -0.65
C PHE A 296 -8.33 -9.50 0.86
N ARG A 297 -8.93 -8.60 1.62
CA ARG A 297 -9.28 -8.77 3.02
C ARG A 297 -10.72 -9.21 3.13
N SER A 298 -11.04 -9.91 4.21
CA SER A 298 -12.41 -10.31 4.51
C SER A 298 -12.70 -10.27 6.01
N HIS A 299 -13.92 -9.92 6.37
CA HIS A 299 -14.44 -9.96 7.73
C HIS A 299 -15.97 -10.03 7.68
N TRP A 300 -16.61 -10.16 8.83
CA TRP A 300 -18.04 -9.98 8.98
C TRP A 300 -18.35 -8.60 9.54
N TYR A 301 -19.28 -7.88 8.92
CA TYR A 301 -19.82 -6.61 9.42
C TYR A 301 -21.31 -6.78 9.67
N ARG A 302 -21.74 -6.72 10.93
CA ARG A 302 -23.14 -6.85 11.35
C ARG A 302 -23.85 -8.10 10.78
N GLY A 303 -23.13 -9.22 10.74
CA GLY A 303 -23.63 -10.49 10.20
C GLY A 303 -23.50 -10.66 8.68
N GLU A 304 -22.97 -9.67 7.97
CA GLU A 304 -22.76 -9.73 6.52
C GLU A 304 -21.29 -9.98 6.20
N ARG A 305 -21.01 -10.87 5.24
CA ARG A 305 -19.64 -11.12 4.79
C ARG A 305 -19.17 -9.97 3.92
N VAL A 306 -18.10 -9.32 4.34
CA VAL A 306 -17.43 -8.24 3.61
C VAL A 306 -16.15 -8.75 2.98
N VAL A 307 -15.94 -8.44 1.70
CA VAL A 307 -14.68 -8.63 0.97
C VAL A 307 -14.19 -7.27 0.49
N TRP A 308 -12.93 -6.92 0.75
CA TRP A 308 -12.45 -5.56 0.51
C TRP A 308 -10.94 -5.48 0.31
N HIS A 309 -10.46 -4.39 -0.26
CA HIS A 309 -9.06 -4.00 -0.16
C HIS A 309 -8.96 -2.47 -0.17
N GLY A 310 -8.10 -1.94 0.70
CA GLY A 310 -7.73 -0.53 0.72
C GLY A 310 -6.40 -0.27 0.02
N GLY A 311 -6.24 0.92 -0.54
CA GLY A 311 -4.99 1.40 -1.10
C GLY A 311 -4.72 2.79 -0.56
N GLY A 312 -3.50 3.03 -0.09
CA GLY A 312 -3.13 4.35 0.37
C GLY A 312 -1.64 4.56 0.23
N PHE A 313 -1.28 5.78 -0.14
CA PHE A 313 0.09 6.27 -0.09
C PHE A 313 0.05 7.78 0.09
N THR A 314 1.21 8.43 0.00
CA THR A 314 1.30 9.87 0.13
C THR A 314 0.45 10.56 -0.94
N GLY A 315 -0.66 11.16 -0.51
CA GLY A 315 -1.55 11.93 -1.37
C GLY A 315 -2.55 11.16 -2.22
N THR A 316 -2.73 9.86 -1.99
CA THR A 316 -3.78 9.09 -2.66
C THR A 316 -4.39 8.06 -1.72
N ASN A 317 -5.66 7.76 -1.97
CA ASN A 317 -6.43 6.81 -1.20
C ASN A 317 -7.53 6.17 -2.06
N ALA A 318 -7.68 4.86 -1.92
CA ALA A 318 -8.66 4.06 -2.63
C ALA A 318 -9.25 3.00 -1.71
N LEU A 319 -10.52 2.68 -1.92
CA LEU A 319 -11.20 1.56 -1.28
C LEU A 319 -12.06 0.85 -2.32
N MET A 320 -12.03 -0.47 -2.27
CA MET A 320 -13.07 -1.33 -2.80
C MET A 320 -13.58 -2.21 -1.66
N MET A 321 -14.90 -2.28 -1.50
CA MET A 321 -15.55 -3.05 -0.46
C MET A 321 -16.86 -3.62 -0.99
N MET A 322 -17.11 -4.91 -0.77
CA MET A 322 -18.23 -5.65 -1.33
C MET A 322 -18.95 -6.48 -0.27
N LEU A 323 -20.26 -6.62 -0.43
CA LEU A 323 -21.10 -7.67 0.16
C LEU A 323 -21.44 -8.67 -0.95
N PRO A 324 -20.58 -9.67 -1.22
CA PRO A 324 -20.77 -10.51 -2.40
C PRO A 324 -22.07 -11.30 -2.34
N ASP A 325 -22.48 -11.69 -1.14
CA ASP A 325 -23.72 -12.46 -0.90
C ASP A 325 -24.99 -11.60 -1.07
N ARG A 326 -24.85 -10.28 -1.25
CA ARG A 326 -25.94 -9.33 -1.56
C ARG A 326 -25.83 -8.69 -2.93
N GLY A 327 -24.77 -8.97 -3.69
CA GLY A 327 -24.56 -8.32 -4.99
C GLY A 327 -24.27 -6.83 -4.90
N VAL A 328 -23.76 -6.34 -3.75
CA VAL A 328 -23.50 -4.91 -3.53
C VAL A 328 -22.01 -4.64 -3.40
N GLY A 329 -21.53 -3.59 -4.06
CA GLY A 329 -20.13 -3.14 -4.01
C GLY A 329 -20.04 -1.62 -3.95
N VAL A 330 -19.02 -1.13 -3.26
CA VAL A 330 -18.69 0.30 -3.17
C VAL A 330 -17.22 0.48 -3.50
N ALA A 331 -16.93 1.41 -4.39
CA ALA A 331 -15.58 1.90 -4.66
C ALA A 331 -15.50 3.38 -4.33
N VAL A 332 -14.42 3.82 -3.69
CA VAL A 332 -14.14 5.23 -3.38
C VAL A 332 -12.70 5.53 -3.75
N LEU A 333 -12.48 6.56 -4.56
CA LEU A 333 -11.17 7.06 -4.96
C LEU A 333 -11.04 8.51 -4.49
N ALA A 334 -9.94 8.85 -3.82
CA ALA A 334 -9.70 10.18 -3.28
C ALA A 334 -8.25 10.60 -3.50
N ASN A 335 -8.04 11.88 -3.82
CA ASN A 335 -6.71 12.44 -4.07
C ASN A 335 -6.07 13.03 -2.81
N ASN A 336 -6.36 12.44 -1.65
CA ASN A 336 -5.61 12.70 -0.43
C ASN A 336 -5.10 11.43 0.24
N GLY A 337 -4.07 11.56 1.06
CA GLY A 337 -3.52 10.45 1.83
C GLY A 337 -2.72 10.92 3.04
N MET A 338 -2.29 9.97 3.88
CA MET A 338 -1.70 10.20 5.22
C MET A 338 -2.70 10.80 6.23
N ALA A 339 -2.55 10.54 7.54
CA ALA A 339 -3.54 10.73 8.63
C ALA A 339 -4.82 9.86 8.50
N PRO A 340 -5.50 9.41 9.59
CA PRO A 340 -6.34 8.21 9.54
C PRO A 340 -7.40 8.28 8.43
N ILE A 341 -7.21 7.43 7.43
CA ILE A 341 -7.91 7.47 6.16
C ILE A 341 -9.20 6.64 6.26
N LEU A 342 -10.16 7.19 6.98
CA LEU A 342 -11.40 6.49 7.33
C LEU A 342 -12.60 6.94 6.49
N ALA A 343 -12.45 8.04 5.75
CA ALA A 343 -13.47 8.60 4.86
C ALA A 343 -14.11 7.55 3.92
N PRO A 344 -13.35 6.76 3.13
CA PRO A 344 -13.95 5.71 2.31
C PRO A 344 -14.77 4.66 3.07
N HIS A 345 -14.30 4.26 4.26
CA HIS A 345 -14.96 3.24 5.06
C HIS A 345 -16.28 3.75 5.63
N ILE A 346 -16.37 5.03 6.01
CA ILE A 346 -17.63 5.66 6.45
C ILE A 346 -18.67 5.56 5.34
N LEU A 347 -18.28 5.92 4.11
CA LEU A 347 -19.18 5.89 2.95
C LEU A 347 -19.62 4.45 2.62
N ALA A 348 -18.68 3.50 2.59
CA ALA A 348 -19.00 2.11 2.30
C ALA A 348 -19.92 1.48 3.36
N ASN A 349 -19.64 1.69 4.65
CA ASN A 349 -20.46 1.17 5.74
C ASN A 349 -21.87 1.75 5.73
N TYR A 350 -22.01 3.05 5.44
CA TYR A 350 -23.33 3.67 5.33
C TYR A 350 -24.17 2.99 4.25
N VAL A 351 -23.60 2.76 3.07
CA VAL A 351 -24.28 2.02 1.99
C VAL A 351 -24.67 0.62 2.45
N PHE A 352 -23.77 -0.10 3.12
CA PHE A 352 -24.03 -1.46 3.58
C PHE A 352 -25.13 -1.53 4.64
N ASP A 353 -25.13 -0.61 5.61
CA ASP A 353 -26.18 -0.54 6.63
C ASP A 353 -27.54 -0.28 5.97
N ARG A 354 -27.63 0.71 5.08
CA ARG A 354 -28.88 1.08 4.41
C ARG A 354 -29.40 -0.04 3.50
N VAL A 355 -28.54 -0.63 2.67
CA VAL A 355 -28.90 -1.79 1.83
C VAL A 355 -29.41 -2.95 2.69
N CYS A 356 -28.85 -3.18 3.88
CA CYS A 356 -29.32 -4.22 4.80
C CYS A 356 -30.58 -3.81 5.59
N GLY A 357 -31.16 -2.64 5.35
CA GLY A 357 -32.29 -2.10 6.12
C GLY A 357 -31.96 -1.82 7.59
N LYS A 358 -30.69 -1.60 7.91
CA LYS A 358 -30.19 -1.31 9.26
C LYS A 358 -29.99 0.18 9.41
N GLU A 359 -30.26 0.70 10.60
CA GLU A 359 -29.84 2.06 10.96
C GLU A 359 -28.30 2.17 10.88
N PRO A 360 -27.76 3.19 10.20
CA PRO A 360 -26.32 3.37 10.06
C PRO A 360 -25.61 3.45 11.40
N VAL A 361 -24.50 2.73 11.54
CA VAL A 361 -23.58 2.95 12.65
C VAL A 361 -23.03 4.39 12.56
N PRO A 362 -22.89 5.14 13.67
CA PRO A 362 -22.36 6.50 13.65
C PRO A 362 -20.83 6.52 13.43
N CYS A 363 -20.36 5.92 12.34
CA CYS A 363 -18.95 5.84 11.95
C CYS A 363 -18.34 7.24 11.76
N PHE A 364 -19.13 8.19 11.22
CA PHE A 364 -18.69 9.57 11.05
C PHE A 364 -18.22 10.19 12.37
N ASP A 365 -19.08 10.19 13.39
CA ASP A 365 -18.75 10.79 14.69
C ASP A 365 -17.59 10.07 15.36
N ARG A 366 -17.62 8.74 15.35
CA ARG A 366 -16.58 7.90 15.96
C ARG A 366 -15.20 8.17 15.35
N PHE A 367 -15.11 8.20 14.02
CA PHE A 367 -13.83 8.40 13.34
C PHE A 367 -13.38 9.86 13.34
N ARG A 368 -14.32 10.81 13.42
CA ARG A 368 -14.01 12.22 13.68
C ARG A 368 -13.32 12.40 15.03
N GLU A 369 -13.76 11.71 16.08
CA GLU A 369 -13.06 11.74 17.38
C GLU A 369 -11.65 11.15 17.29
N GLN A 370 -11.48 10.03 16.60
CA GLN A 370 -10.16 9.43 16.38
C GLN A 370 -9.22 10.38 15.61
N ARG A 371 -9.75 11.02 14.57
CA ARG A 371 -9.03 12.02 13.78
C ARG A 371 -8.58 13.19 14.66
N ARG A 372 -9.47 13.73 15.51
CA ARG A 372 -9.12 14.82 16.44
C ARG A 372 -8.02 14.41 17.42
N LYS A 373 -8.12 13.21 18.01
CA LYS A 373 -7.07 12.66 18.87
C LYS A 373 -5.72 12.54 18.15
N PHE A 374 -5.73 12.03 16.91
CA PHE A 374 -4.54 11.96 16.08
C PHE A 374 -3.93 13.34 15.81
N VAL A 375 -4.75 14.34 15.44
CA VAL A 375 -4.28 15.72 15.21
C VAL A 375 -3.63 16.29 16.47
N THR A 376 -4.29 16.18 17.63
CA THR A 376 -3.73 16.66 18.91
C THR A 376 -2.43 15.94 19.27
N GLN A 377 -2.36 14.62 19.09
CA GLN A 377 -1.13 13.85 19.33
C GLN A 377 0.00 14.25 18.39
N TYR A 378 -0.32 14.48 17.12
CA TYR A 378 0.64 14.92 16.12
C TYR A 378 1.18 16.32 16.44
N GLU A 379 0.32 17.25 16.86
CA GLU A 379 0.73 18.58 17.32
C GLU A 379 1.61 18.50 18.58
N ALA A 380 1.23 17.68 19.56
CA ALA A 380 2.03 17.45 20.75
C ALA A 380 3.42 16.85 20.41
N TRP A 381 3.46 15.89 19.48
CA TRP A 381 4.70 15.31 18.98
C TRP A 381 5.59 16.37 18.29
N LEU A 382 5.01 17.24 17.46
CA LEU A 382 5.75 18.37 16.87
C LEU A 382 6.30 19.34 17.92
N GLN A 383 5.59 19.57 19.03
CA GLN A 383 6.10 20.43 20.11
C GLN A 383 7.18 19.72 20.93
N ALA A 384 7.01 18.44 21.23
CA ALA A 384 8.04 17.62 21.89
C ALA A 384 9.31 17.53 21.04
N GLY A 385 9.17 17.50 19.72
CA GLY A 385 10.28 17.59 18.78
C GLY A 385 11.10 18.88 18.93
N LYS A 386 10.50 19.99 19.36
CA LYS A 386 11.25 21.23 19.61
C LYS A 386 12.01 21.25 20.93
N ALA A 387 11.80 20.27 21.81
CA ALA A 387 12.60 20.17 23.02
C ALA A 387 14.08 19.96 22.65
N ALA A 388 14.98 20.64 23.36
CA ALA A 388 16.40 20.47 23.15
C ALA A 388 16.76 18.97 23.30
N PRO A 389 17.60 18.42 22.40
CA PRO A 389 18.10 17.06 22.57
C PRO A 389 18.69 16.90 23.97
N THR A 390 18.55 15.71 24.55
CA THR A 390 19.27 15.39 25.79
C THR A 390 20.77 15.62 25.53
N PRO A 391 21.48 16.41 26.37
CA PRO A 391 22.89 16.68 26.16
C PRO A 391 23.67 15.37 26.06
N ALA A 392 24.54 15.27 25.05
CA ALA A 392 25.46 14.15 24.91
C ALA A 392 26.27 13.99 26.19
N THR A 393 26.31 12.78 26.74
CA THR A 393 27.13 12.49 27.93
C THR A 393 28.54 12.08 27.56
N GLN A 394 28.76 11.67 26.30
CA GLN A 394 30.04 11.29 25.74
C GLN A 394 30.25 12.00 24.40
N GLN A 395 31.43 12.56 24.18
CA GLN A 395 31.82 13.17 22.91
C GLN A 395 31.96 12.10 21.82
N PRO A 396 31.75 12.45 20.53
CA PRO A 396 32.10 11.56 19.45
C PRO A 396 33.63 11.41 19.34
N ARG A 397 34.06 10.41 18.57
CA ARG A 397 35.44 10.32 18.07
C ARG A 397 35.70 11.44 17.05
N ASP A 398 36.87 11.43 16.41
CA ASP A 398 37.11 12.33 15.29
C ASP A 398 36.04 12.08 14.22
N LEU A 399 35.37 13.15 13.76
CA LEU A 399 34.31 13.02 12.77
C LEU A 399 34.83 12.43 11.46
N ALA A 400 36.10 12.66 11.13
CA ALA A 400 36.72 12.04 9.96
C ALA A 400 36.71 10.50 10.03
N ASP A 401 36.73 9.91 11.23
CA ASP A 401 36.76 8.45 11.41
C ASP A 401 35.48 7.78 10.91
N TYR A 402 34.35 8.46 10.95
CA TYR A 402 33.05 7.93 10.48
C TYR A 402 32.86 8.11 8.96
N ALA A 403 33.62 8.98 8.30
CA ALA A 403 33.44 9.27 6.89
C ALA A 403 33.83 8.06 6.01
N GLY A 404 32.96 7.65 5.10
CA GLY A 404 33.22 6.53 4.20
C GLY A 404 31.95 5.97 3.59
N ASP A 405 32.15 4.95 2.77
CA ASP A 405 31.08 4.19 2.15
C ASP A 405 30.76 2.97 2.99
N TYR A 406 29.47 2.71 3.16
CA TYR A 406 28.95 1.57 3.89
C TYR A 406 27.97 0.83 2.99
N GLU A 407 28.06 -0.49 2.93
CA GLU A 407 27.24 -1.31 2.05
C GLU A 407 26.48 -2.39 2.83
N HIS A 408 25.23 -2.60 2.43
CA HIS A 408 24.48 -3.79 2.77
C HIS A 408 24.02 -4.46 1.46
N PRO A 409 24.28 -5.76 1.25
CA PRO A 409 24.04 -6.41 -0.04
C PRO A 409 22.58 -6.39 -0.51
N GLY A 410 21.62 -6.29 0.42
CA GLY A 410 20.21 -6.11 0.10
C GLY A 410 19.75 -4.64 -0.07
N TYR A 411 20.32 -3.70 0.70
CA TYR A 411 19.81 -2.33 0.79
C TYR A 411 20.63 -1.33 -0.03
N GLY A 412 21.79 -1.75 -0.53
CA GLY A 412 22.70 -0.95 -1.31
C GLY A 412 23.67 -0.15 -0.44
N ARG A 413 24.16 0.96 -1.00
CA ARG A 413 25.21 1.79 -0.42
C ARG A 413 24.64 3.00 0.32
N MET A 414 25.20 3.26 1.48
CA MET A 414 25.05 4.47 2.29
C MET A 414 26.40 5.17 2.36
N THR A 415 26.43 6.48 2.19
CA THR A 415 27.66 7.28 2.21
C THR A 415 27.61 8.25 3.37
N ILE A 416 28.67 8.29 4.18
CA ILE A 416 28.88 9.30 5.20
C ILE A 416 30.05 10.18 4.77
N THR A 417 29.85 11.48 4.66
CA THR A 417 30.92 12.43 4.35
C THR A 417 31.16 13.37 5.53
N HIS A 418 32.40 13.84 5.69
CA HIS A 418 32.74 14.87 6.67
C HIS A 418 33.07 16.16 5.91
N ALA A 419 32.26 17.19 6.12
CA ALA A 419 32.45 18.51 5.54
C ALA A 419 32.00 19.58 6.55
N GLU A 420 32.71 20.72 6.58
CA GLU A 420 32.35 21.88 7.41
C GLU A 420 32.14 21.55 8.90
N GLY A 421 32.91 20.60 9.43
CA GLY A 421 32.81 20.16 10.84
C GLY A 421 31.55 19.36 11.16
N LYS A 422 30.86 18.80 10.15
CA LYS A 422 29.67 17.98 10.29
C LYS A 422 29.75 16.70 9.47
N LEU A 423 29.07 15.67 9.95
CA LEU A 423 28.82 14.49 9.13
C LEU A 423 27.58 14.73 8.26
N HIS A 424 27.60 14.24 7.03
CA HIS A 424 26.47 14.22 6.12
C HIS A 424 26.16 12.78 5.73
N TRP A 425 24.91 12.38 5.93
CA TRP A 425 24.38 11.12 5.47
C TRP A 425 23.87 11.26 4.04
N ALA A 426 24.12 10.26 3.22
CA ALA A 426 23.49 10.10 1.92
C ALA A 426 23.08 8.64 1.67
N PHE A 427 21.84 8.44 1.22
CA PHE A 427 21.29 7.12 0.91
C PHE A 427 20.17 7.26 -0.11
N ARG A 428 20.23 6.49 -1.20
CA ARG A 428 19.19 6.42 -2.24
C ARG A 428 18.70 7.78 -2.74
N GLY A 429 19.66 8.68 -3.02
CA GLY A 429 19.40 10.02 -3.55
C GLY A 429 18.90 11.05 -2.52
N MET A 430 18.80 10.68 -1.24
CA MET A 430 18.53 11.62 -0.14
C MET A 430 19.82 11.96 0.57
N SER A 431 19.92 13.18 1.10
CA SER A 431 21.06 13.59 1.92
C SER A 431 20.66 14.64 2.95
N GLU A 432 21.18 14.51 4.17
CA GLU A 432 21.00 15.47 5.27
C GLU A 432 22.24 15.50 6.18
N PRO A 433 22.53 16.62 6.84
CA PRO A 433 23.55 16.68 7.89
C PRO A 433 23.09 15.87 9.10
N LEU A 434 24.05 15.26 9.80
CA LEU A 434 23.83 14.49 11.01
C LEU A 434 24.08 15.34 12.25
N THR A 435 23.26 15.14 13.27
CA THR A 435 23.47 15.69 14.61
C THR A 435 23.98 14.60 15.52
N HIS A 436 25.09 14.86 16.23
CA HIS A 436 25.60 13.93 17.23
C HIS A 436 24.62 13.80 18.40
N GLN A 437 24.34 12.56 18.82
CA GLN A 437 23.49 12.29 19.97
C GLN A 437 24.31 11.89 21.19
N ASN A 438 25.05 10.78 21.09
CA ASN A 438 25.87 10.27 22.19
C ASN A 438 26.84 9.20 21.67
N SER A 439 28.04 9.14 22.22
CA SER A 439 29.06 8.14 21.84
C SER A 439 29.21 8.08 20.30
N ASP A 440 29.13 6.89 19.71
CA ASP A 440 29.19 6.64 18.27
C ASP A 440 27.78 6.64 17.61
N THR A 441 26.84 7.45 18.12
CA THR A 441 25.47 7.56 17.57
C THR A 441 25.14 8.97 17.11
N PHE A 442 24.56 9.04 15.92
CA PHE A 442 24.14 10.27 15.24
C PHE A 442 22.68 10.14 14.81
N GLU A 443 22.04 11.26 14.49
CA GLU A 443 20.65 11.30 14.07
C GLU A 443 20.45 12.25 12.89
N LEU A 444 19.55 11.87 11.97
CA LEU A 444 19.02 12.79 10.97
C LEU A 444 18.17 13.89 11.63
N PRO A 445 18.05 15.08 11.02
CA PRO A 445 17.16 16.11 11.51
C PRO A 445 15.69 15.64 11.49
N GLU A 446 14.83 16.45 12.10
CA GLU A 446 13.39 16.34 11.84
C GLU A 446 13.16 16.53 10.34
N ALA A 447 12.43 15.60 9.73
CA ALA A 447 12.15 15.66 8.30
C ALA A 447 11.42 16.96 7.93
N PRO A 448 11.59 17.49 6.71
CA PRO A 448 10.88 18.67 6.26
C PRO A 448 9.36 18.55 6.46
N LYS A 449 8.71 19.66 6.82
CA LYS A 449 7.24 19.72 7.02
C LYS A 449 6.47 19.72 5.70
N SER A 450 6.83 18.84 4.78
CA SER A 450 6.13 18.58 3.53
C SER A 450 5.42 17.23 3.63
N PRO A 451 4.16 17.11 3.20
CA PRO A 451 3.47 15.83 3.25
C PRO A 451 4.10 14.94 2.22
N GLY A 452 4.32 13.69 2.60
CA GLY A 452 4.81 12.68 1.69
C GLY A 452 6.26 12.84 1.27
N GLY A 453 7.08 13.56 2.02
CA GLY A 453 8.53 13.36 1.93
C GLY A 453 8.88 11.92 2.33
N LEU A 454 9.79 11.28 1.59
CA LEU A 454 10.38 10.00 2.00
C LEU A 454 11.54 10.17 2.97
N MET A 455 11.96 11.42 3.25
CA MET A 455 13.05 11.70 4.18
C MET A 455 12.70 11.12 5.57
N PRO A 456 13.50 10.19 6.10
CA PRO A 456 13.29 9.68 7.45
C PRO A 456 13.42 10.82 8.47
N SER A 457 12.46 10.95 9.37
CA SER A 457 12.53 11.92 10.46
C SER A 457 13.25 11.28 11.64
N ARG A 458 14.30 11.94 12.16
CA ARG A 458 15.00 11.49 13.38
C ARG A 458 15.49 10.05 13.33
N LEU A 459 15.99 9.65 12.17
CA LEU A 459 16.57 8.31 12.02
C LEU A 459 17.90 8.26 12.75
N SER A 460 18.05 7.31 13.66
CA SER A 460 19.28 7.08 14.41
C SER A 460 20.25 6.19 13.61
N LEU A 461 21.52 6.58 13.60
CA LEU A 461 22.63 5.86 13.00
C LEU A 461 23.63 5.51 14.10
N SER A 462 23.80 4.23 14.37
CA SER A 462 24.73 3.74 15.38
C SER A 462 25.95 3.11 14.72
N PHE A 463 27.12 3.69 14.93
CA PHE A 463 28.38 3.18 14.40
C PHE A 463 29.02 2.18 15.36
N SER A 464 29.81 1.26 14.83
CA SER A 464 30.55 0.26 15.63
C SER A 464 31.94 0.04 15.06
N THR A 465 32.89 -0.23 15.96
CA THR A 465 34.30 -0.42 15.62
C THR A 465 34.65 -1.89 15.33
N GLY A 466 35.65 -2.08 14.48
CA GLY A 466 36.32 -3.36 14.26
C GLY A 466 37.29 -3.73 15.39
N ARG A 467 38.05 -4.81 15.18
CA ARG A 467 39.08 -5.28 16.14
C ARG A 467 40.31 -4.38 16.20
N ASP A 468 40.56 -3.64 15.13
CA ASP A 468 41.60 -2.61 15.00
C ASP A 468 41.24 -1.31 15.71
N GLY A 469 39.97 -1.13 16.11
CA GLY A 469 39.47 0.08 16.75
C GLY A 469 38.90 1.11 15.77
N ASP A 470 38.98 0.86 14.47
CA ASP A 470 38.46 1.72 13.41
C ASP A 470 36.95 1.50 13.22
N ILE A 471 36.23 2.51 12.74
CA ILE A 471 34.81 2.36 12.39
C ILE A 471 34.67 1.32 11.27
N ALA A 472 33.87 0.28 11.53
CA ALA A 472 33.69 -0.86 10.64
C ALA A 472 32.26 -0.99 10.09
N SER A 473 31.25 -0.44 10.78
CA SER A 473 29.86 -0.53 10.34
C SER A 473 28.98 0.57 10.89
N VAL A 474 27.84 0.79 10.24
CA VAL A 474 26.72 1.63 10.71
C VAL A 474 25.42 0.85 10.68
N ALA A 475 24.66 0.87 11.77
CA ALA A 475 23.38 0.18 11.91
C ALA A 475 22.21 1.18 11.95
N VAL A 476 21.15 0.90 11.18
CA VAL A 476 20.04 1.84 10.96
C VAL A 476 18.67 1.13 11.04
N PRO A 477 17.66 1.69 11.76
CA PRO A 477 16.34 1.07 11.91
C PRO A 477 15.44 1.30 10.70
N LEU A 478 15.70 0.60 9.59
CA LEU A 478 14.95 0.78 8.34
C LEU A 478 13.66 -0.06 8.26
N ASP A 479 13.50 -1.12 9.06
CA ASP A 479 12.26 -1.88 9.17
C ASP A 479 12.00 -2.22 10.66
N PRO A 480 10.79 -1.93 11.19
CA PRO A 480 10.51 -2.05 12.62
C PRO A 480 10.36 -3.49 13.13
N LEU A 481 10.26 -4.48 12.24
CA LEU A 481 10.05 -5.88 12.61
C LEU A 481 11.34 -6.69 12.69
N VAL A 482 12.47 -6.12 12.27
CA VAL A 482 13.78 -6.77 12.27
C VAL A 482 14.80 -5.95 13.05
N LYS A 483 16.00 -6.51 13.22
CA LYS A 483 17.12 -5.78 13.83
C LYS A 483 17.52 -4.59 12.96
N TYR A 484 18.30 -3.68 13.53
CA TYR A 484 18.84 -2.56 12.78
C TYR A 484 19.70 -3.11 11.62
N ILE A 485 19.46 -2.58 10.44
CA ILE A 485 20.14 -3.01 9.22
C ILE A 485 21.58 -2.49 9.28
N ALA A 486 22.53 -3.41 9.33
CA ALA A 486 23.95 -3.10 9.46
C ALA A 486 24.63 -2.99 8.09
N PHE A 487 25.13 -1.81 7.76
CA PHE A 487 25.95 -1.56 6.58
C PHE A 487 27.43 -1.66 6.98
N THR A 488 28.20 -2.45 6.23
CA THR A 488 29.63 -2.67 6.48
C THR A 488 30.45 -1.66 5.71
N ARG A 489 31.47 -1.07 6.34
CA ARG A 489 32.35 -0.10 5.68
C ARG A 489 33.11 -0.77 4.54
N ILE A 490 33.09 -0.14 3.38
CA ILE A 490 33.90 -0.54 2.23
C ILE A 490 35.31 -0.02 2.46
N ALA A 491 36.31 -0.89 2.33
CA ALA A 491 37.71 -0.46 2.41
C ALA A 491 37.98 0.63 1.36
N ALA A 492 38.76 1.65 1.72
CA ALA A 492 39.21 2.67 0.78
C ALA A 492 40.18 2.02 -0.24
N GLY A 493 39.64 1.43 -1.32
CA GLY A 493 40.41 0.76 -2.35
C GLY A 493 39.57 -0.15 -3.23
N HIS A 494 39.53 0.20 -4.53
CA HIS A 494 38.86 -0.45 -5.68
C HIS A 494 37.49 0.14 -6.06
N ALA A 495 37.51 1.42 -6.46
CA ALA A 495 36.66 1.91 -7.54
C ALA A 495 37.35 1.63 -8.89
#